data_AF-A0A2N5SN83-F1
#
_entry.id   AF-A0A2N5SN83-F1
#
_cell.length_a   1.000
_cell.length_b   1.000
_cell.length_c   1.000
_cell.angle_alpha   90.00
_cell.angle_beta   90.00
_cell.angle_gamma   90.00
#
_symmetry.space_group_name_H-M   'P 1'
#
loop_
_entity.id
_entity.type
_entity.pdbx_description
1 polymer ?
#
loop_
_entity_poly.entity_id
_entity_poly.type
_entity_poly.pdbx_seq_one_letter_code
_entity_poly.pdbx_strand_id
1 'polypeptide(L)'
;MAAVPTQNDRFRQAMLKSALNTIPQLTEENYSIWKDKMSALLKLWGVLTSLDANGLALTSEENAELNLLLILKIDSVTHHNVVTADNRNSAKLLWKAIKD
;
A
#
# COMPACT_ATOMS: atom_id res chain seq x y z
N MET A 1 -9.17 27.42 -8.64
CA MET A 1 -8.75 27.82 -7.27
C MET A 1 -8.74 26.55 -6.43
N ALA A 2 -7.58 26.11 -5.92
CA ALA A 2 -7.53 24.93 -5.06
C ALA A 2 -8.12 25.27 -3.68
N ALA A 3 -8.97 24.41 -3.12
CA ALA A 3 -9.54 24.59 -1.80
C ALA A 3 -8.43 24.57 -0.73
N VAL A 4 -8.52 25.45 0.27
CA VAL A 4 -7.57 25.47 1.40
C VAL A 4 -7.79 24.19 2.22
N PRO A 5 -6.74 23.36 2.45
CA PRO A 5 -6.89 22.13 3.21
C PRO A 5 -7.30 22.44 4.65
N THR A 6 -8.33 21.73 5.11
CA THR A 6 -8.90 21.88 6.46
C THR A 6 -7.92 21.36 7.53
N GLN A 7 -8.17 21.69 8.80
CA GLN A 7 -7.40 21.11 9.91
C GLN A 7 -7.46 19.57 9.90
N ASN A 8 -8.60 18.99 9.50
CA ASN A 8 -8.78 17.55 9.42
C ASN A 8 -7.93 16.94 8.30
N ASP A 9 -7.81 17.61 7.16
CA ASP A 9 -6.97 17.17 6.04
C ASP A 9 -5.48 17.20 6.42
N ARG A 10 -5.05 18.25 7.14
CA ARG A 10 -3.68 18.36 7.65
C ARG A 10 -3.37 17.27 8.68
N PHE A 11 -4.30 16.99 9.59
CA PHE A 11 -4.17 15.92 10.57
C PHE A 11 -4.05 14.55 9.88
N ARG A 12 -4.93 14.26 8.91
CA ARG A 12 -4.87 13.04 8.10
C ARG A 12 -3.54 12.94 7.36
N GLN A 13 -3.10 14.00 6.70
CA GLN A 13 -1.81 14.01 5.98
C GLN A 13 -0.62 13.76 6.92
N ALA A 14 -0.61 14.35 8.11
CA ALA A 14 0.43 14.12 9.11
C ALA A 14 0.42 12.66 9.62
N MET A 15 -0.77 12.11 9.88
CA MET A 15 -0.93 10.72 10.29
C MET A 15 -0.46 9.75 9.21
N LEU A 16 -0.77 10.02 7.93
CA LEU A 16 -0.34 9.22 6.79
C LEU A 16 1.18 9.26 6.61
N LYS A 17 1.81 10.44 6.72
CA LYS A 17 3.27 10.57 6.71
C LYS A 17 3.92 9.79 7.85
N SER A 18 3.36 9.87 9.05
CA SER A 18 3.84 9.12 10.22
C SER A 18 3.70 7.60 10.04
N ALA A 19 2.54 7.14 9.55
CA ALA A 19 2.29 5.73 9.27
C ALA A 19 3.26 5.18 8.21
N LEU A 20 3.48 5.92 7.11
CA LEU A 20 4.45 5.54 6.08
C LEU A 20 5.87 5.36 6.63
N ASN A 21 6.31 6.23 7.54
CA ASN A 21 7.65 6.17 8.13
C ASN A 21 7.80 5.04 9.16
N THR A 22 6.71 4.57 9.76
CA THR A 22 6.72 3.56 10.83
C THR A 22 6.42 2.14 10.35
N ILE A 23 5.91 1.99 9.13
CA ILE A 23 5.76 0.67 8.49
C ILE A 23 7.16 0.13 8.17
N PRO A 24 7.53 -1.04 8.72
CA PRO A 24 8.81 -1.69 8.43
C PRO A 24 8.88 -2.15 6.97
N GLN A 25 10.07 -2.51 6.50
CA GLN A 25 10.18 -3.31 5.28
C GLN A 25 9.55 -4.68 5.52
N LEU A 26 8.84 -5.21 4.53
CA LEU A 26 8.32 -6.57 4.54
C LEU A 26 9.51 -7.51 4.44
N THR A 27 9.60 -8.43 5.40
CA THR A 27 10.53 -9.56 5.40
C THR A 27 9.74 -10.85 5.62
N GLU A 28 10.35 -11.99 5.33
CA GLU A 28 9.76 -13.31 5.58
C GLU A 28 9.39 -13.52 7.06
N GLU A 29 10.08 -12.85 7.98
CA GLU A 29 9.89 -13.00 9.44
C GLU A 29 8.78 -12.10 10.01
N ASN A 30 8.48 -10.96 9.37
CA ASN A 30 7.60 -9.94 9.94
C ASN A 30 6.24 -9.82 9.23
N TYR A 31 5.96 -10.75 8.33
CA TYR A 31 4.82 -10.75 7.44
C TYR A 31 3.49 -10.37 8.11
N SER A 32 3.12 -11.03 9.23
CA SER A 32 1.86 -10.75 9.93
C SER A 32 1.78 -9.31 10.43
N ILE A 33 2.87 -8.82 11.03
CA ILE A 33 2.95 -7.46 11.58
C ILE A 33 2.90 -6.43 10.45
N TRP A 34 3.61 -6.71 9.35
CA TRP A 34 3.63 -5.85 8.18
C TRP A 34 2.24 -5.76 7.54
N LYS A 35 1.55 -6.90 7.36
CA LYS A 35 0.22 -7.01 6.78
C LYS A 35 -0.81 -6.19 7.58
N ASP A 36 -0.78 -6.27 8.91
CA ASP A 36 -1.68 -5.48 9.77
C ASP A 36 -1.45 -3.98 9.62
N LYS A 37 -0.18 -3.55 9.69
CA LYS A 37 0.19 -2.14 9.58
C LYS A 37 -0.12 -1.57 8.18
N MET A 38 0.18 -2.31 7.12
CA MET A 38 -0.09 -1.89 5.75
C MET A 38 -1.61 -1.84 5.48
N SER A 39 -2.37 -2.84 5.95
CA SER A 39 -3.84 -2.82 5.84
C SER A 39 -4.45 -1.60 6.55
N ALA A 40 -3.94 -1.25 7.74
CA ALA A 40 -4.39 -0.05 8.46
C ALA A 40 -4.09 1.24 7.68
N LEU A 41 -2.90 1.37 7.07
CA LEU A 41 -2.56 2.50 6.22
C LEU A 41 -3.48 2.59 4.99
N LEU A 42 -3.67 1.50 4.26
CA LEU A 42 -4.51 1.45 3.06
C LEU A 42 -5.98 1.75 3.39
N LYS A 43 -6.45 1.35 4.58
CA LYS A 43 -7.78 1.72 5.09
C LYS A 43 -7.88 3.20 5.38
N LEU A 44 -6.84 3.80 5.98
CA LEU A 44 -6.78 5.24 6.23
C LEU A 44 -6.72 6.06 4.93
N TRP A 45 -6.10 5.53 3.87
CA TRP A 45 -6.14 6.06 2.51
C TRP A 45 -7.46 5.84 1.77
N GLY A 46 -8.32 4.94 2.25
CA GLY A 46 -9.62 4.65 1.63
C GLY A 46 -9.53 3.72 0.39
N VAL A 47 -8.37 3.13 0.13
CA VAL A 47 -8.10 2.31 -1.07
C VAL A 47 -8.13 0.81 -0.79
N LEU A 48 -8.14 0.39 0.47
CA LEU A 48 -8.11 -1.04 0.86
C LEU A 48 -9.27 -1.83 0.23
N THR A 49 -10.49 -1.28 0.26
CA THR A 49 -11.66 -1.96 -0.33
C THR A 49 -11.49 -2.18 -1.83
N SER A 50 -10.96 -1.19 -2.55
CA SER A 50 -10.69 -1.30 -3.98
C SER A 50 -9.61 -2.33 -4.28
N LEU A 51 -8.57 -2.40 -3.43
CA LEU A 51 -7.51 -3.41 -3.51
C LEU A 51 -8.01 -4.84 -3.26
N ASP A 52 -8.90 -5.03 -2.28
CA ASP A 52 -9.41 -6.35 -1.89
C ASP A 52 -10.54 -6.85 -2.78
N ALA A 53 -11.34 -5.95 -3.36
CA ALA A 53 -12.47 -6.32 -4.19
C ALA A 53 -12.01 -6.77 -5.59
N ASN A 54 -12.52 -7.92 -6.05
CA ASN A 54 -12.26 -8.40 -7.41
C ASN A 54 -12.88 -7.50 -8.51
N GLY A 55 -13.94 -6.75 -8.20
CA GLY A 55 -14.71 -5.97 -9.18
C GLY A 55 -14.46 -4.45 -9.20
N LEU A 56 -13.80 -3.87 -8.19
CA LEU A 56 -13.57 -2.41 -8.14
C LEU A 56 -12.24 -2.06 -8.81
N ALA A 57 -12.27 -1.43 -9.98
CA ALA A 57 -11.03 -1.00 -10.62
C ALA A 57 -10.33 0.09 -9.81
N LEU A 58 -9.01 -0.03 -9.66
CA LEU A 58 -8.17 1.13 -9.30
C LEU A 58 -8.04 2.02 -10.54
N THR A 59 -8.01 3.32 -10.34
CA THR A 59 -7.55 4.24 -11.37
C THR A 59 -6.08 3.97 -11.73
N SER A 60 -5.63 4.44 -12.89
CA SER A 60 -4.23 4.26 -13.31
C SER A 60 -3.25 4.93 -12.33
N GLU A 61 -3.66 6.06 -11.73
CA GLU A 61 -2.86 6.79 -10.75
C GLU A 61 -2.78 6.04 -9.42
N GLU A 62 -3.92 5.62 -8.86
CA GLU A 62 -3.95 4.79 -7.65
C GLU A 62 -3.13 3.51 -7.83
N ASN A 63 -3.26 2.84 -8.98
CA ASN A 63 -2.46 1.64 -9.26
C ASN A 63 -0.96 1.97 -9.26
N ALA A 64 -0.53 3.04 -9.93
CA ALA A 64 0.89 3.42 -9.99
C ALA A 64 1.45 3.79 -8.60
N GLU A 65 0.72 4.59 -7.82
CA GLU A 65 1.13 5.02 -6.48
C GLU A 65 1.21 3.83 -5.52
N LEU A 66 0.19 2.96 -5.51
CA LEU A 66 0.16 1.79 -4.64
C LEU A 66 1.22 0.77 -5.02
N ASN A 67 1.44 0.56 -6.32
CA ASN A 67 2.48 -0.32 -6.82
C ASN A 67 3.87 0.15 -6.37
N LEU A 68 4.15 1.46 -6.50
CA LEU A 68 5.39 2.06 -6.01
C LEU A 68 5.53 1.89 -4.49
N LEU A 69 4.48 2.18 -3.71
CA LEU A 69 4.51 2.02 -2.26
C LEU A 69 4.85 0.57 -1.85
N LEU A 70 4.16 -0.40 -2.44
CA LEU A 70 4.35 -1.81 -2.11
C LEU A 70 5.78 -2.24 -2.43
N ILE A 71 6.27 -1.95 -3.63
CA ILE A 71 7.65 -2.29 -4.04
C ILE A 71 8.69 -1.67 -3.11
N LEU A 72 8.54 -0.39 -2.74
CA LEU A 72 9.46 0.30 -1.83
C LEU A 72 9.45 -0.24 -0.39
N LYS A 73 8.44 -1.03 -0.04
CA LYS A 73 8.24 -1.60 1.30
C LYS A 73 8.52 -3.09 1.35
N ILE A 74 9.11 -3.69 0.31
CA ILE A 74 9.56 -5.08 0.31
C ILE A 74 11.09 -5.08 0.31
N ASP A 75 11.70 -5.85 1.21
CA ASP A 75 13.15 -6.02 1.22
C ASP A 75 13.62 -6.81 -0.03
N SER A 76 14.90 -6.72 -0.37
CA SER A 76 15.41 -7.35 -1.60
C SER A 76 15.22 -8.86 -1.66
N VAL A 77 15.32 -9.55 -0.52
CA VAL A 77 15.16 -11.02 -0.46
C VAL A 77 13.71 -11.38 -0.70
N THR A 78 12.78 -10.79 0.06
CA THR A 78 11.35 -11.04 -0.10
C THR A 78 10.83 -10.59 -1.47
N HIS A 79 11.42 -9.54 -2.05
CA HIS A 79 11.05 -9.04 -3.38
C HIS A 79 11.23 -10.14 -4.44
N HIS A 80 12.31 -10.92 -4.36
CA HIS A 80 12.56 -12.01 -5.31
C HIS A 80 11.48 -13.10 -5.23
N ASN A 81 10.93 -13.32 -4.04
CA ASN A 81 9.95 -14.39 -3.78
C ASN A 81 8.51 -13.96 -4.08
N VAL A 82 8.20 -12.66 -3.93
CA VAL A 82 6.83 -12.13 -4.06
C VAL A 82 6.58 -11.43 -5.40
N VAL A 83 7.58 -10.77 -5.98
CA VAL A 83 7.42 -9.94 -7.18
C VAL A 83 7.77 -10.74 -8.44
N THR A 84 6.80 -10.83 -9.35
CA THR A 84 6.90 -11.56 -10.62
C THR A 84 6.65 -10.62 -11.81
N ALA A 85 6.91 -11.09 -13.03
CA ALA A 85 6.61 -10.34 -14.24
C ALA A 85 5.11 -10.00 -14.38
N ASP A 86 4.24 -10.85 -13.82
CA ASP A 86 2.78 -10.72 -13.91
C ASP A 86 2.21 -9.72 -12.90
N ASN A 87 2.80 -9.63 -11.70
CA ASN A 87 2.26 -8.78 -10.63
C ASN A 87 2.97 -7.43 -10.47
N ARG A 88 4.22 -7.25 -10.94
CA ARG A 88 5.05 -6.06 -10.70
C ARG A 88 4.46 -4.70 -11.14
N ASN A 89 3.41 -4.71 -11.97
CA ASN A 89 2.74 -3.52 -12.48
C ASN A 89 1.28 -3.39 -11.98
N SER A 90 0.84 -4.29 -11.11
CA SER A 90 -0.52 -4.33 -10.59
C SER A 90 -0.48 -4.34 -9.07
N ALA A 91 -0.88 -3.21 -8.48
CA ALA A 91 -0.98 -3.08 -7.03
C ALA A 91 -1.91 -4.15 -6.43
N LYS A 92 -2.97 -4.52 -7.15
CA LYS A 92 -3.88 -5.60 -6.74
C LYS A 92 -3.21 -6.96 -6.71
N LEU A 93 -2.49 -7.32 -7.77
CA LEU A 93 -1.85 -8.63 -7.85
C LEU A 93 -0.71 -8.74 -6.84
N LEU A 94 0.06 -7.67 -6.63
CA LEU A 94 1.07 -7.63 -5.56
C LEU A 94 0.43 -7.73 -4.18
N TRP A 95 -0.62 -6.94 -3.91
CA TRP A 95 -1.33 -7.02 -2.64
C TRP A 95 -1.92 -8.41 -2.40
N LYS A 96 -2.34 -9.12 -3.44
CA LYS A 96 -2.77 -10.52 -3.34
C LYS A 96 -1.59 -11.46 -3.04
N ALA A 97 -0.48 -11.34 -3.75
CA ALA A 97 0.72 -12.19 -3.57
C ALA A 97 1.38 -11.99 -2.19
N ILE A 98 1.63 -10.73 -1.82
CA ILE A 98 1.07 -10.11 -0.61
C ILE A 98 0.44 -11.07 0.40
N LYS A 99 -0.88 -11.05 0.44
CA LYS A 99 -1.74 -11.63 1.47
C LYS A 99 -1.87 -13.17 1.49
N ASP A 100 -1.62 -13.84 0.36
CA ASP A 100 -1.70 -15.30 0.18
C ASP A 100 -0.51 -16.00 0.86
#